data_AF-A0A5K7U7E6-F1
#
_entry.id   AF-A0A5K7U7E6-F1
#
_cell.length_a   1.000
_cell.length_b   1.000
_cell.length_c   1.000
_cell.angle_alpha   90.00
_cell.angle_beta   90.00
_cell.angle_gamma   90.00
#
_symmetry.space_group_name_H-M   'P 1'
#
loop_
_entity.id
_entity.type
_entity.pdbx_description
1 polymer ?
#
loop_
_entity_poly.entity_id
_entity_poly.type
_entity_poly.pdbx_seq_one_letter_code
_entity_poly.pdbx_strand_id
1 'polypeptide(L)'
;MTETVPDPIAQAITALTDAARRRRVVGAGTPSEHTEPDDFAGIACHVLTAVAANIGSVDELLAGRPGSWEAALIRQVVEGTAGTDDRDLLAWRTEPVRLALDVEAVFEDFGLYQLYEDAAEELGRRVDAAADALWEAVATAEERDRLAALQADMPQLGGPEWDSDPDRVTAMYEEAGKIIKAVEERAAESAHPLAATLIEARRAADAVEARWEQDQADYAEAYKETVGRLLAERGVSVVVEVSVNQVLDVPEWDELADELENTARSATPLPMTGTAPDWSGGTPADALRRAGLTYLDRANDQ
;
A
#
# COMPACT_ATOMS: atom_id res chain seq x y z
N MET A 1 -26.81 -21.19 13.42
CA MET A 1 -27.42 -21.54 12.12
C MET A 1 -26.27 -21.76 11.17
N THR A 2 -25.96 -23.01 10.84
CA THR A 2 -24.91 -23.34 9.87
C THR A 2 -25.40 -22.93 8.49
N GLU A 3 -24.80 -21.89 7.94
CA GLU A 3 -24.99 -21.49 6.55
C GLU A 3 -24.58 -22.68 5.69
N THR A 4 -25.55 -23.26 4.98
CA THR A 4 -25.30 -24.39 4.10
C THR A 4 -24.65 -23.81 2.85
N VAL A 5 -23.32 -23.92 2.75
CA VAL A 5 -22.60 -23.54 1.53
C VAL A 5 -23.18 -24.38 0.40
N PRO A 6 -23.81 -23.76 -0.62
CA PRO A 6 -24.44 -24.50 -1.70
C PRO A 6 -23.37 -25.27 -2.50
N ASP A 7 -23.71 -26.50 -2.91
CA ASP A 7 -22.83 -27.38 -3.69
C ASP A 7 -22.45 -26.71 -5.03
N PRO A 8 -21.16 -26.40 -5.26
CA PRO A 8 -20.71 -25.74 -6.49
C PRO A 8 -21.04 -26.53 -7.75
N ILE A 9 -21.02 -27.86 -7.69
CA ILE A 9 -21.33 -28.72 -8.85
C ILE A 9 -22.81 -28.58 -9.22
N ALA A 10 -23.69 -28.62 -8.23
CA ALA A 10 -25.12 -28.43 -8.46
C ALA A 10 -25.42 -27.06 -9.08
N GLN A 11 -24.75 -25.99 -8.62
CA GLN A 11 -24.92 -24.65 -9.19
C GLN A 11 -24.46 -24.58 -10.65
N ALA A 12 -23.28 -25.14 -10.97
CA ALA A 12 -22.77 -25.16 -12.33
C ALA A 12 -23.69 -25.95 -13.28
N ILE A 13 -24.20 -27.11 -12.84
CA ILE A 13 -25.16 -27.92 -13.60
C ILE A 13 -26.43 -27.12 -13.89
N THR A 14 -26.99 -26.44 -12.90
CA THR A 14 -28.19 -25.61 -13.08
C THR A 14 -27.94 -24.50 -14.09
N ALA A 15 -26.88 -23.72 -13.92
CA ALA A 15 -26.57 -22.60 -14.81
C ALA A 15 -26.35 -23.04 -16.27
N LEU A 16 -25.57 -24.11 -16.48
CA LEU A 16 -25.31 -24.64 -17.83
C LEU A 16 -26.56 -25.28 -18.46
N THR A 17 -27.42 -25.92 -17.66
CA THR A 17 -28.70 -26.45 -18.13
C THR A 17 -29.62 -25.33 -18.61
N ASP A 18 -29.68 -24.22 -17.87
CA ASP A 18 -30.49 -23.07 -18.26
C ASP A 18 -29.95 -22.40 -19.51
N ALA A 19 -28.62 -22.28 -19.65
CA ALA A 19 -27.99 -21.81 -20.88
C ALA A 19 -28.33 -22.70 -22.09
N ALA A 20 -28.24 -24.03 -21.94
CA ALA A 20 -28.54 -24.98 -23.02
C ALA A 20 -30.01 -24.98 -23.47
N ARG A 21 -30.93 -24.51 -22.62
CA ARG A 21 -32.36 -24.41 -22.94
C ARG A 21 -32.73 -23.08 -23.60
N ARG A 22 -31.82 -22.11 -23.67
CA ARG A 22 -32.07 -20.82 -24.31
C ARG A 22 -32.35 -21.01 -25.81
N ARG A 23 -33.17 -20.12 -26.33
CA ARG A 23 -33.48 -20.03 -27.75
C ARG A 23 -33.32 -18.59 -28.21
N ARG A 24 -32.83 -18.41 -29.43
CA ARG A 24 -32.68 -17.11 -30.07
C ARG A 24 -33.62 -16.96 -31.25
N VAL A 25 -34.03 -15.72 -31.53
CA VAL A 25 -34.83 -15.37 -32.70
C VAL A 25 -33.88 -14.94 -33.81
N VAL A 26 -34.00 -15.57 -34.97
CA VAL A 26 -33.20 -15.27 -36.17
C VAL A 26 -34.11 -14.60 -37.19
N GLY A 27 -33.61 -13.52 -37.80
CA GLY A 27 -34.36 -12.79 -38.84
C GLY A 27 -35.56 -12.01 -38.30
N ALA A 28 -35.49 -11.50 -37.07
CA ALA A 28 -36.57 -10.74 -36.43
C ALA A 28 -37.10 -9.62 -37.35
N GLY A 29 -38.42 -9.60 -37.55
CA GLY A 29 -39.11 -8.65 -38.43
C GLY A 29 -39.04 -8.97 -39.93
N THR A 30 -38.55 -10.15 -40.31
CA THR A 30 -38.48 -10.61 -41.72
C THR A 30 -39.39 -11.82 -41.97
N PRO A 31 -39.75 -12.12 -43.23
CA PRO A 31 -40.49 -13.35 -43.57
C PRO A 31 -39.78 -14.65 -43.21
N SER A 32 -38.49 -14.59 -42.89
CA SER A 32 -37.66 -15.73 -42.47
C SER A 32 -37.52 -15.82 -40.95
N GLU A 33 -38.31 -15.06 -40.18
CA GLU A 33 -38.28 -15.08 -38.72
C GLU A 33 -38.59 -16.49 -38.19
N HIS A 34 -37.68 -17.02 -37.38
CA HIS A 34 -37.86 -18.28 -36.67
C HIS A 34 -37.03 -18.31 -35.39
N THR A 35 -37.34 -19.27 -34.52
CA THR A 35 -36.63 -19.46 -33.26
C THR A 35 -35.84 -20.76 -33.26
N GLU A 36 -34.55 -20.69 -32.97
CA GLU A 36 -33.64 -21.84 -32.89
C GLU A 36 -32.96 -21.94 -31.52
N PRO A 37 -32.39 -23.09 -31.13
CA PRO A 37 -31.55 -23.18 -29.93
C PRO A 37 -30.39 -22.20 -29.98
N ASP A 38 -29.99 -21.69 -28.82
CA ASP A 38 -28.80 -20.86 -28.72
C ASP A 38 -27.51 -21.69 -28.83
N ASP A 39 -26.37 -21.03 -29.08
CA ASP A 39 -25.08 -21.70 -29.22
C ASP A 39 -24.47 -22.05 -27.86
N PHE A 40 -24.90 -23.19 -27.30
CA PHE A 40 -24.35 -23.68 -26.04
C PHE A 40 -22.85 -23.98 -26.12
N ALA A 41 -22.35 -24.44 -27.27
CA ALA A 41 -20.93 -24.74 -27.41
C ALA A 41 -20.10 -23.47 -27.27
N GLY A 42 -20.50 -22.38 -27.95
CA GLY A 42 -19.91 -21.06 -27.78
C GLY A 42 -19.96 -20.57 -26.33
N ILE A 43 -21.09 -20.74 -25.64
CA ILE A 43 -21.22 -20.37 -24.22
C ILE A 43 -20.23 -21.16 -23.35
N ALA A 44 -20.14 -22.48 -23.52
CA ALA A 44 -19.24 -23.33 -22.73
C ALA A 44 -17.77 -22.97 -22.99
N CYS A 45 -17.38 -22.70 -24.24
CA CYS A 45 -16.05 -22.21 -24.60
C CYS A 45 -15.73 -20.90 -23.88
N HIS A 46 -16.64 -19.92 -23.92
CA HIS A 46 -16.43 -18.63 -23.24
C HIS A 46 -16.32 -18.78 -21.73
N VAL A 47 -17.16 -19.60 -21.10
CA VAL A 47 -17.12 -19.83 -19.65
C VAL A 47 -15.78 -20.43 -19.23
N LEU A 48 -15.34 -21.50 -19.90
CA LEU A 48 -14.06 -22.15 -19.56
C LEU A 48 -12.87 -21.22 -19.80
N THR A 49 -12.92 -20.43 -20.87
CA THR A 49 -11.87 -19.44 -21.19
C THR A 49 -11.82 -18.32 -20.15
N ALA A 50 -12.96 -17.79 -19.72
CA ALA A 50 -13.02 -16.76 -18.68
C ALA A 50 -12.56 -17.29 -17.31
N VAL A 51 -12.89 -18.55 -16.97
CA VAL A 51 -12.40 -19.18 -15.74
C VAL A 51 -10.88 -19.35 -15.78
N ALA A 52 -10.32 -19.81 -16.90
CA ALA A 52 -8.87 -19.89 -17.07
C ALA A 52 -8.22 -18.50 -16.93
N ALA A 53 -8.82 -17.47 -17.54
CA ALA A 53 -8.33 -16.09 -17.45
C ALA A 53 -8.41 -15.48 -16.03
N ASN A 54 -9.40 -15.86 -15.23
CA ASN A 54 -9.53 -15.41 -13.84
C ASN A 54 -8.49 -16.07 -12.92
N ILE A 55 -8.18 -17.35 -13.15
CA ILE A 55 -7.17 -18.10 -12.40
C ILE A 55 -5.74 -17.75 -12.85
N GLY A 56 -5.57 -17.18 -14.04
CA GLY A 56 -4.30 -16.63 -14.52
C GLY A 56 -3.72 -17.39 -15.70
N SER A 57 -3.92 -18.71 -15.79
CA SER A 57 -3.49 -19.50 -16.95
C SER A 57 -4.31 -20.78 -17.14
N VAL A 58 -4.20 -21.36 -18.35
CA VAL A 58 -4.76 -22.69 -18.63
C VAL A 58 -4.02 -23.80 -17.89
N ASP A 59 -2.73 -23.60 -17.58
CA ASP A 59 -1.92 -24.57 -16.84
C ASP A 59 -2.39 -24.65 -15.38
N GLU A 60 -2.62 -23.50 -14.75
CA GLU A 60 -3.10 -23.42 -13.37
C GLU A 60 -4.51 -24.00 -13.22
N LEU A 61 -5.42 -23.70 -14.16
CA LEU A 61 -6.75 -24.32 -14.22
C LEU A 61 -6.68 -25.87 -14.24
N LEU A 62 -5.62 -26.44 -14.82
CA LEU A 62 -5.47 -27.87 -15.04
C LEU A 62 -4.51 -28.56 -14.04
N ALA A 63 -3.96 -27.82 -13.08
CA ALA A 63 -2.93 -28.29 -12.16
C ALA A 63 -3.34 -29.49 -11.29
N GLY A 64 -4.64 -29.68 -11.04
CA GLY A 64 -5.14 -30.81 -10.25
C GLY A 64 -4.96 -32.18 -10.89
N ARG A 65 -4.93 -32.25 -12.24
CA ARG A 65 -4.71 -33.52 -12.97
C ARG A 65 -4.14 -33.28 -14.39
N PRO A 66 -2.92 -32.74 -14.48
CA PRO A 66 -2.27 -32.47 -15.75
C PRO A 66 -2.08 -33.78 -16.55
N GLY A 67 -2.27 -33.72 -17.86
CA GLY A 67 -2.10 -34.86 -18.78
C GLY A 67 -3.29 -35.83 -18.87
N SER A 68 -4.39 -35.56 -18.17
CA SER A 68 -5.64 -36.29 -18.40
C SER A 68 -6.28 -35.96 -19.75
N TRP A 69 -7.11 -36.86 -20.29
CA TRP A 69 -7.81 -36.59 -21.55
C TRP A 69 -8.81 -35.44 -21.39
N GLU A 70 -9.42 -35.28 -20.21
CA GLU A 70 -10.27 -34.15 -19.87
C GLU A 70 -9.49 -32.83 -19.93
N ALA A 71 -8.31 -32.79 -19.29
CA ALA A 71 -7.43 -31.62 -19.31
C ALA A 71 -6.99 -31.26 -20.73
N ALA A 72 -6.69 -32.26 -21.57
CA ALA A 72 -6.32 -32.02 -22.97
C ALA A 72 -7.48 -31.38 -23.76
N LEU A 73 -8.73 -31.80 -23.53
CA LEU A 73 -9.90 -31.20 -24.19
C LEU A 73 -10.18 -29.79 -23.70
N ILE A 74 -10.10 -29.55 -22.38
CA ILE A 74 -10.29 -28.21 -21.81
C ILE A 74 -9.23 -27.25 -22.36
N ARG A 75 -7.96 -27.68 -22.40
CA ARG A 75 -6.88 -26.91 -23.02
C ARG A 75 -7.19 -26.54 -24.46
N GLN A 76 -7.59 -27.53 -25.28
CA GLN A 76 -7.93 -27.29 -26.67
C GLN A 76 -9.10 -26.30 -26.83
N VAL A 77 -10.09 -26.34 -25.92
CA VAL A 77 -11.22 -25.40 -25.91
C VAL A 77 -10.74 -23.98 -25.59
N VAL A 78 -9.94 -23.81 -24.54
CA VAL A 78 -9.41 -22.51 -24.12
C VAL A 78 -8.50 -21.93 -25.21
N GLU A 79 -7.51 -22.70 -25.67
CA GLU A 79 -6.56 -22.27 -26.71
C GLU A 79 -7.24 -21.99 -28.05
N GLY A 80 -8.29 -22.76 -28.39
CA GLY A 80 -9.09 -22.54 -29.60
C GLY A 80 -9.99 -21.30 -29.52
N THR A 81 -10.30 -20.82 -28.32
CA THR A 81 -11.19 -19.67 -28.09
C THR A 81 -10.41 -18.37 -27.88
N ALA A 82 -9.40 -18.39 -27.00
CA ALA A 82 -8.57 -17.22 -26.72
C ALA A 82 -7.40 -17.10 -27.70
N GLY A 83 -6.76 -18.20 -28.05
CA GLY A 83 -5.42 -18.21 -28.64
C GLY A 83 -4.45 -18.97 -27.73
N THR A 84 -3.20 -19.13 -28.17
CA THR A 84 -2.16 -19.87 -27.44
C THR A 84 -1.21 -18.96 -26.65
N ASP A 85 -1.36 -17.64 -26.75
CA ASP A 85 -0.59 -16.66 -25.97
C ASP A 85 -1.40 -16.28 -24.72
N ASP A 86 -0.78 -16.30 -23.55
CA ASP A 86 -1.44 -15.94 -22.28
C ASP A 86 -1.99 -14.51 -22.30
N ARG A 87 -1.41 -13.63 -23.12
CA ARG A 87 -1.93 -12.26 -23.32
C ARG A 87 -3.29 -12.25 -24.01
N ASP A 88 -3.55 -13.22 -24.89
CA ASP A 88 -4.86 -13.35 -25.53
C ASP A 88 -5.91 -13.83 -24.51
N LEU A 89 -5.48 -14.62 -23.52
CA LEU A 89 -6.35 -15.10 -22.44
C LEU A 89 -6.81 -13.95 -21.53
N LEU A 90 -5.97 -12.96 -21.28
CA LEU A 90 -6.30 -11.81 -20.42
C LEU A 90 -7.53 -11.02 -20.90
N ALA A 91 -7.78 -10.98 -22.21
CA ALA A 91 -8.97 -10.33 -22.77
C ALA A 91 -10.30 -10.97 -22.32
N TRP A 92 -10.24 -12.20 -21.78
CA TRP A 92 -11.39 -12.95 -21.29
C TRP A 92 -11.57 -12.86 -19.78
N ARG A 93 -10.67 -12.17 -19.06
CA ARG A 93 -10.80 -11.99 -17.61
C ARG A 93 -12.08 -11.23 -17.28
N THR A 94 -12.75 -11.68 -16.23
CA THR A 94 -14.01 -11.10 -15.74
C THR A 94 -13.93 -10.65 -14.29
N GLU A 95 -12.98 -11.20 -13.53
CA GLU A 95 -12.70 -10.78 -12.16
C GLU A 95 -11.74 -9.59 -12.10
N PRO A 96 -11.89 -8.69 -11.11
CA PRO A 96 -10.96 -7.59 -10.93
C PRO A 96 -9.56 -8.12 -10.61
N VAL A 97 -8.53 -7.39 -11.05
CA VAL A 97 -7.17 -7.64 -10.59
C VAL A 97 -7.00 -7.00 -9.22
N ARG A 98 -6.60 -7.79 -8.22
CA ARG A 98 -6.40 -7.34 -6.84
C ARG A 98 -4.93 -7.24 -6.52
N LEU A 99 -4.49 -6.08 -6.04
CA LEU A 99 -3.11 -5.83 -5.64
C LEU A 99 -3.07 -5.33 -4.20
N ALA A 100 -2.15 -5.88 -3.41
CA ALA A 100 -1.80 -5.34 -2.11
C ALA A 100 -0.55 -4.44 -2.28
N LEU A 101 -0.66 -3.18 -1.86
CA LEU A 101 0.46 -2.26 -1.82
C LEU A 101 0.83 -1.99 -0.37
N ASP A 102 2.00 -2.47 0.05
CA ASP A 102 2.65 -2.05 1.28
C ASP A 102 3.61 -0.88 0.95
N VAL A 103 3.16 0.35 1.21
CA VAL A 103 3.94 1.55 0.85
C VAL A 103 5.19 1.66 1.71
N GLU A 104 5.10 1.27 2.99
CA GLU A 104 6.22 1.33 3.92
C GLU A 104 7.34 0.38 3.47
N ALA A 105 6.98 -0.86 3.14
CA ALA A 105 7.95 -1.84 2.62
C ALA A 105 8.57 -1.38 1.29
N VAL A 106 7.78 -0.79 0.39
CA VAL A 106 8.32 -0.23 -0.86
C VAL A 106 9.29 0.92 -0.58
N PHE A 107 8.97 1.79 0.36
CA PHE A 107 9.82 2.93 0.71
C PHE A 107 11.09 2.50 1.44
N GLU A 108 11.03 1.43 2.25
CA GLU A 108 12.21 0.78 2.83
C GLU A 108 13.12 0.23 1.72
N ASP A 109 12.57 -0.55 0.79
CA ASP A 109 13.31 -1.12 -0.36
C ASP A 109 13.94 -0.03 -1.24
N PHE A 110 13.26 1.10 -1.41
CA PHE A 110 13.77 2.23 -2.18
C PHE A 110 14.83 3.05 -1.42
N GLY A 111 15.05 2.76 -0.13
CA GLY A 111 15.92 3.51 0.78
C GLY A 111 15.35 4.85 1.23
N LEU A 112 14.06 5.12 0.94
CA LEU A 112 13.39 6.37 1.29
C LEU A 112 13.11 6.47 2.78
N TYR A 113 12.84 5.34 3.45
CA TYR A 113 12.70 5.30 4.92
C TYR A 113 13.95 5.86 5.60
N GLN A 114 15.15 5.36 5.23
CA GLN A 114 16.41 5.88 5.78
C GLN A 114 16.62 7.36 5.47
N LEU A 115 16.23 7.81 4.26
CA LEU A 115 16.36 9.21 3.88
C LEU A 115 15.48 10.14 4.73
N TYR A 116 14.30 9.66 5.13
CA TYR A 116 13.42 10.33 6.07
C TYR A 116 13.95 10.24 7.51
N GLU A 117 14.38 9.06 7.96
CA GLU A 117 14.89 8.83 9.31
C GLU A 117 16.12 9.71 9.58
N ASP A 118 17.07 9.79 8.64
CA ASP A 118 18.24 10.67 8.74
C ASP A 118 17.83 12.15 8.95
N ALA A 119 16.74 12.58 8.29
CA ALA A 119 16.21 13.93 8.40
C ALA A 119 15.48 14.15 9.75
N ALA A 120 14.65 13.20 10.14
CA ALA A 120 13.90 13.22 11.40
C ALA A 120 14.85 13.21 12.60
N GLU A 121 15.90 12.38 12.59
CA GLU A 121 16.91 12.34 13.64
C GLU A 121 17.69 13.66 13.75
N GLU A 122 18.11 14.25 12.61
CA GLU A 122 18.79 15.53 12.61
C GLU A 122 17.91 16.66 13.15
N LEU A 123 16.64 16.71 12.76
CA LEU A 123 15.70 17.71 13.27
C LEU A 123 15.33 17.46 14.74
N GLY A 124 15.19 16.21 15.15
CA GLY A 124 15.04 15.83 16.56
C GLY A 124 16.20 16.33 17.41
N ARG A 125 17.45 16.11 16.96
CA ARG A 125 18.65 16.64 17.61
C ARG A 125 18.63 18.17 17.72
N ARG A 126 18.08 18.89 16.74
CA ARG A 126 17.92 20.36 16.80
C ARG A 126 16.85 20.79 17.78
N VAL A 127 15.73 20.07 17.85
CA VAL A 127 14.68 20.32 18.84
C VAL A 127 15.21 20.13 20.25
N ASP A 128 15.90 19.02 20.51
CA ASP A 128 16.50 18.72 21.81
C ASP A 128 17.52 19.78 22.20
N ALA A 129 18.44 20.14 21.29
CA ALA A 129 19.44 21.18 21.56
C ALA A 129 18.81 22.56 21.84
N ALA A 130 17.72 22.91 21.14
CA ALA A 130 17.00 24.16 21.38
C ALA A 130 16.25 24.14 22.72
N ALA A 131 15.65 23.00 23.08
CA ALA A 131 14.96 22.80 24.35
C ALA A 131 15.95 22.87 25.53
N ASP A 132 17.09 22.19 25.43
CA ASP A 132 18.16 22.23 26.43
C ASP A 132 18.72 23.64 26.61
N ALA A 133 18.99 24.35 25.51
CA ALA A 133 19.47 25.73 25.56
C ALA A 133 18.45 26.67 26.23
N LEU A 134 17.16 26.49 25.93
CA LEU A 134 16.07 27.24 26.57
C LEU A 134 15.99 26.94 28.06
N TRP A 135 16.05 25.67 28.43
CA TRP A 135 16.03 25.19 29.81
C TRP A 135 17.17 25.82 30.61
N GLU A 136 18.41 25.72 30.11
CA GLU A 136 19.57 26.28 30.78
C GLU A 136 19.46 27.80 30.97
N ALA A 137 18.89 28.51 30.00
CA ALA A 137 18.74 29.96 30.06
C ALA A 137 17.58 30.44 30.95
N VAL A 138 16.46 29.71 30.99
CA VAL A 138 15.17 30.23 31.52
C VAL A 138 14.68 29.49 32.78
N ALA A 139 15.09 28.24 32.99
CA ALA A 139 14.66 27.47 34.16
C ALA A 139 15.17 28.10 35.46
N THR A 140 14.33 28.06 36.50
CA THR A 140 14.71 28.47 37.86
C THR A 140 15.51 27.37 38.55
N ALA A 141 16.20 27.70 39.65
CA ALA A 141 16.91 26.70 40.44
C ALA A 141 15.95 25.63 41.01
N GLU A 142 14.76 26.05 41.47
CA GLU A 142 13.73 25.15 42.00
C GLU A 142 13.23 24.16 40.94
N GLU A 143 13.00 24.62 39.71
CA GLU A 143 12.58 23.76 38.60
C GLU A 143 13.68 22.75 38.22
N ARG A 144 14.95 23.18 38.22
CA ARG A 144 16.10 22.27 37.99
C ARG A 144 16.20 21.22 39.08
N ASP A 145 16.12 21.61 40.34
CA ASP A 145 16.18 20.69 41.48
C ASP A 145 15.01 19.71 41.45
N ARG A 146 13.81 20.18 41.09
CA ARG A 146 12.62 19.33 41.00
C ARG A 146 12.73 18.33 39.86
N LEU A 147 13.15 18.75 38.67
CA LEU A 147 13.31 17.86 37.52
C LEU A 147 14.41 16.82 37.79
N ALA A 148 15.53 17.22 38.41
CA ALA A 148 16.59 16.29 38.82
C ALA A 148 16.10 15.26 39.85
N ALA A 149 15.23 15.65 40.78
CA ALA A 149 14.63 14.73 41.74
C ALA A 149 13.71 13.70 41.06
N LEU A 150 12.91 14.12 40.07
CA LEU A 150 12.09 13.20 39.27
C LEU A 150 12.97 12.22 38.47
N GLN A 151 14.04 12.71 37.83
CA GLN A 151 14.98 11.88 37.08
C GLN A 151 15.75 10.88 37.97
N ALA A 152 16.07 11.23 39.21
CA ALA A 152 16.69 10.30 40.16
C ALA A 152 15.73 9.20 40.64
N ASP A 153 14.43 9.43 40.55
CA ASP A 153 13.38 8.46 40.86
C ASP A 153 13.12 7.48 39.70
N MET A 154 13.39 7.89 38.45
CA MET A 154 13.24 7.06 37.23
C MET A 154 13.99 5.71 37.28
N PRO A 155 15.28 5.63 37.66
CA PRO A 155 15.98 4.35 37.82
C PRO A 155 15.35 3.41 38.87
N GLN A 156 14.63 3.97 39.85
CA GLN A 156 13.92 3.17 40.87
C GLN A 156 12.60 2.62 40.32
N LEU A 157 12.09 3.20 39.23
CA LEU A 157 10.92 2.78 38.48
C LEU A 157 11.27 1.93 37.25
N GLY A 158 12.55 1.79 36.89
CA GLY A 158 13.04 1.06 35.70
C GLY A 158 13.48 -0.38 35.95
N GLY A 159 12.96 -1.04 37.00
CA GLY A 159 13.12 -2.50 37.18
C GLY A 159 12.47 -3.29 36.02
N PRO A 160 12.67 -4.63 35.93
CA PRO A 160 12.06 -5.41 34.86
C PRO A 160 10.55 -5.11 34.77
N GLU A 161 10.07 -4.87 33.55
CA GLU A 161 8.80 -4.27 33.09
C GLU A 161 7.49 -4.56 33.84
N TRP A 162 7.48 -5.44 34.82
CA TRP A 162 6.31 -5.92 35.57
C TRP A 162 6.22 -5.42 37.02
N ASP A 163 7.19 -4.63 37.52
CA ASP A 163 7.24 -4.15 38.93
C ASP A 163 7.04 -2.62 39.09
N SER A 164 6.88 -1.88 38.00
CA SER A 164 6.71 -0.42 38.01
C SER A 164 5.23 -0.08 38.10
N ASP A 165 4.83 0.71 39.10
CA ASP A 165 3.47 1.26 39.22
C ASP A 165 3.18 2.19 38.03
N PRO A 166 2.33 1.80 37.05
CA PRO A 166 2.10 2.57 35.83
C PRO A 166 1.49 3.94 36.11
N ASP A 167 0.68 4.06 37.16
CA ASP A 167 0.06 5.33 37.56
C ASP A 167 1.12 6.29 38.09
N ARG A 168 2.10 5.78 38.85
CA ARG A 168 3.23 6.58 39.33
C ARG A 168 4.15 7.03 38.20
N VAL A 169 4.47 6.16 37.26
CA VAL A 169 5.27 6.51 36.08
C VAL A 169 4.57 7.59 35.27
N THR A 170 3.27 7.43 35.02
CA THR A 170 2.45 8.42 34.30
C THR A 170 2.44 9.77 35.02
N ALA A 171 2.17 9.78 36.33
CA ALA A 171 2.12 11.01 37.13
C ALA A 171 3.47 11.76 37.13
N MET A 172 4.59 11.04 37.14
CA MET A 172 5.92 11.64 37.06
C MET A 172 6.19 12.29 35.69
N TYR A 173 5.84 11.61 34.59
CA TYR A 173 5.95 12.21 33.25
C TYR A 173 5.04 13.45 33.11
N GLU A 174 3.82 13.41 33.65
CA GLU A 174 2.93 14.57 33.69
C GLU A 174 3.54 15.73 34.48
N GLU A 175 4.19 15.46 35.62
CA GLU A 175 4.83 16.49 36.43
C GLU A 175 6.03 17.11 35.70
N ALA A 176 6.92 16.28 35.15
CA ALA A 176 8.05 16.75 34.35
C ALA A 176 7.57 17.61 33.16
N GLY A 177 6.53 17.16 32.45
CA GLY A 177 5.91 17.90 31.36
C GLY A 177 5.35 19.26 31.78
N LYS A 178 4.72 19.36 32.96
CA LYS A 178 4.23 20.64 33.50
C LYS A 178 5.37 21.63 33.78
N ILE A 179 6.49 21.15 34.31
CA ILE A 179 7.67 21.99 34.60
C ILE A 179 8.27 22.51 33.30
N ILE A 180 8.53 21.64 32.33
CA ILE A 180 9.08 22.02 31.01
C ILE A 180 8.17 23.04 30.33
N LYS A 181 6.86 22.78 30.33
CA LYS A 181 5.86 23.69 29.76
C LYS A 181 5.87 25.07 30.43
N ALA A 182 5.98 25.14 31.75
CA ALA A 182 6.04 26.42 32.47
C ALA A 182 7.29 27.25 32.09
N VAL A 183 8.42 26.58 31.85
CA VAL A 183 9.65 27.24 31.37
C VAL A 183 9.46 27.77 29.95
N GLU A 184 8.87 26.97 29.06
CA GLU A 184 8.56 27.40 27.68
C GLU A 184 7.59 28.58 27.64
N GLU A 185 6.50 28.54 28.42
CA GLU A 185 5.51 29.61 28.51
C GLU A 185 6.14 30.92 29.00
N ARG A 186 6.97 30.85 30.06
CA ARG A 186 7.71 32.01 30.56
C ARG A 186 8.67 32.59 29.52
N ALA A 187 9.35 31.73 28.76
CA ALA A 187 10.23 32.16 27.70
C ALA A 187 9.45 32.84 26.55
N ALA A 188 8.27 32.34 26.21
CA ALA A 188 7.39 32.94 25.21
C ALA A 188 6.84 34.30 25.68
N GLU A 189 6.37 34.40 26.92
CA GLU A 189 5.85 35.64 27.52
C GLU A 189 6.89 36.76 27.58
N SER A 190 8.15 36.39 27.80
CA SER A 190 9.29 37.32 27.79
C SER A 190 9.85 37.61 26.39
N ALA A 191 9.29 36.99 25.34
CA ALA A 191 9.80 37.02 23.98
C ALA A 191 11.29 36.63 23.89
N HIS A 192 11.72 35.65 24.69
CA HIS A 192 13.10 35.18 24.70
C HIS A 192 13.45 34.57 23.34
N PRO A 193 14.61 34.90 22.74
CA PRO A 193 14.96 34.45 21.38
C PRO A 193 15.00 32.91 21.25
N LEU A 194 15.44 32.20 22.29
CA LEU A 194 15.47 30.72 22.27
C LEU A 194 14.06 30.09 22.21
N ALA A 195 13.01 30.78 22.65
CA ALA A 195 11.64 30.28 22.51
C ALA A 195 11.24 30.25 21.03
N ALA A 196 11.61 31.28 20.26
CA ALA A 196 11.41 31.29 18.81
C ALA A 196 12.23 30.20 18.12
N THR A 197 13.50 30.01 18.52
CA THR A 197 14.35 28.93 17.98
C THR A 197 13.76 27.54 18.20
N LEU A 198 13.23 27.26 19.40
CA LEU A 198 12.57 25.98 19.69
C LEU A 198 11.31 25.78 18.84
N ILE A 199 10.49 26.82 18.67
CA ILE A 199 9.30 26.78 17.81
C ILE A 199 9.68 26.52 16.35
N GLU A 200 10.72 27.18 15.84
CA GLU A 200 11.21 26.97 14.48
C GLU A 200 11.74 25.55 14.27
N ALA A 201 12.51 25.02 15.22
CA ALA A 201 13.02 23.65 15.16
C ALA A 201 11.87 22.61 15.15
N ARG A 202 10.87 22.77 16.04
CA ARG A 202 9.69 21.89 16.08
C ARG A 202 8.88 21.96 14.80
N ARG A 203 8.65 23.17 14.26
CA ARG A 203 7.94 23.35 12.99
C ARG A 203 8.65 22.64 11.85
N ALA A 204 9.98 22.70 11.79
CA ALA A 204 10.74 22.00 10.76
C ALA A 204 10.60 20.47 10.89
N ALA A 205 10.66 19.93 12.11
CA ALA A 205 10.44 18.51 12.38
C ALA A 205 9.03 18.06 11.94
N ASP A 206 7.99 18.79 12.37
CA ASP A 206 6.60 18.52 12.00
C ASP A 206 6.38 18.60 10.48
N ALA A 207 7.06 19.53 9.79
CA ALA A 207 6.97 19.66 8.35
C ALA A 207 7.57 18.47 7.60
N VAL A 208 8.68 17.90 8.10
CA VAL A 208 9.26 16.67 7.54
C VAL A 208 8.33 15.48 7.74
N GLU A 209 7.75 15.33 8.93
CA GLU A 209 6.78 14.26 9.23
C GLU A 209 5.57 14.32 8.30
N ALA A 210 4.94 15.50 8.22
CA ALA A 210 3.78 15.71 7.35
C ALA A 210 4.13 15.47 5.87
N ARG A 211 5.35 15.79 5.46
CA ARG A 211 5.82 15.53 4.10
C ARG A 211 6.04 14.05 3.82
N TRP A 212 6.56 13.31 4.79
CA TRP A 212 6.71 11.85 4.71
C TRP A 212 5.35 11.16 4.52
N GLU A 213 4.35 11.50 5.34
CA GLU A 213 2.99 10.98 5.20
C GLU A 213 2.37 11.35 3.85
N GLN A 214 2.56 12.59 3.40
CA GLN A 214 2.04 13.05 2.10
C GLN A 214 2.69 12.30 0.94
N ASP A 215 4.02 12.11 0.96
CA ASP A 215 4.72 11.42 -0.11
C ASP A 215 4.30 9.93 -0.19
N GLN A 216 4.01 9.28 0.95
CA GLN A 216 3.44 7.93 0.94
C GLN A 216 2.05 7.89 0.27
N ALA A 217 1.18 8.86 0.60
CA ALA A 217 -0.15 8.96 0.00
C ALA A 217 -0.08 9.27 -1.51
N ASP A 218 0.80 10.19 -1.91
CA ASP A 218 1.02 10.56 -3.31
C ASP A 218 1.53 9.37 -4.13
N TYR A 219 2.46 8.58 -3.56
CA TYR A 219 2.96 7.37 -4.22
C TYR A 219 1.85 6.32 -4.39
N ALA A 220 1.01 6.12 -3.38
CA ALA A 220 -0.10 5.17 -3.46
C ALA A 220 -1.10 5.52 -4.57
N GLU A 221 -1.41 6.80 -4.76
CA GLU A 221 -2.26 7.25 -5.87
C GLU A 221 -1.56 7.10 -7.23
N ALA A 222 -0.29 7.51 -7.34
CA ALA A 222 0.50 7.34 -8.57
C ALA A 222 0.65 5.86 -8.96
N TYR A 223 0.74 4.96 -7.97
CA TYR A 223 0.80 3.52 -8.18
C TYR A 223 -0.51 2.99 -8.78
N LYS A 224 -1.67 3.40 -8.25
CA LYS A 224 -2.99 3.04 -8.81
C LYS A 224 -3.12 3.47 -10.26
N GLU A 225 -2.73 4.69 -10.58
CA GLU A 225 -2.74 5.20 -11.96
C GLU A 225 -1.79 4.40 -12.87
N THR A 226 -0.60 4.08 -12.36
CA THR A 226 0.41 3.30 -13.09
C THR A 226 -0.10 1.90 -13.41
N VAL A 227 -0.69 1.20 -12.44
CA VAL A 227 -1.29 -0.12 -12.66
C VAL A 227 -2.44 -0.03 -13.68
N GLY A 228 -3.33 0.95 -13.54
CA GLY A 228 -4.44 1.15 -14.48
C GLY A 228 -3.96 1.35 -15.91
N ARG A 229 -2.89 2.14 -16.10
CA ARG A 229 -2.24 2.32 -17.41
C ARG A 229 -1.62 1.02 -17.92
N LEU A 230 -0.87 0.31 -17.09
CA LEU A 230 -0.21 -0.95 -17.45
C LEU A 230 -1.21 -2.04 -17.87
N LEU A 231 -2.40 -2.06 -17.28
CA LEU A 231 -3.48 -2.95 -17.67
C LEU A 231 -4.15 -2.53 -18.98
N ALA A 232 -4.41 -1.24 -19.16
CA ALA A 232 -4.96 -0.71 -20.41
C ALA A 232 -4.04 -0.99 -21.61
N GLU A 233 -2.71 -0.89 -21.43
CA GLU A 233 -1.70 -1.24 -22.43
C GLU A 233 -1.73 -2.72 -22.83
N ARG A 234 -2.16 -3.60 -21.92
CA ARG A 234 -2.38 -5.05 -22.17
C ARG A 234 -3.76 -5.35 -22.77
N GLY A 235 -4.59 -4.34 -23.03
CA GLY A 235 -5.93 -4.52 -23.58
C GLY A 235 -6.95 -5.08 -22.59
N VAL A 236 -6.62 -5.08 -21.29
CA VAL A 236 -7.47 -5.59 -20.23
C VAL A 236 -8.39 -4.49 -19.72
N SER A 237 -9.70 -4.74 -19.72
CA SER A 237 -10.71 -3.75 -19.32
C SER A 237 -11.34 -4.02 -17.95
N VAL A 238 -10.84 -4.99 -17.19
CA VAL A 238 -11.38 -5.27 -15.84
C VAL A 238 -10.97 -4.17 -14.85
N VAL A 239 -11.72 -4.07 -13.76
CA VAL A 239 -11.43 -3.15 -12.67
C VAL A 239 -10.16 -3.59 -11.94
N VAL A 240 -9.37 -2.62 -11.48
CA VAL A 240 -8.22 -2.84 -10.59
C VAL A 240 -8.61 -2.43 -9.19
N GLU A 241 -8.39 -3.32 -8.24
CA GLU A 241 -8.57 -3.05 -6.82
C GLU A 241 -7.19 -3.04 -6.16
N VAL A 242 -6.70 -1.86 -5.80
CA VAL A 242 -5.45 -1.72 -5.04
C VAL A 242 -5.81 -1.41 -3.60
N SER A 243 -5.43 -2.29 -2.68
CA SER A 243 -5.52 -2.05 -1.24
C SER A 243 -4.18 -1.62 -0.68
N VAL A 244 -4.17 -0.50 0.03
CA VAL A 244 -2.96 0.11 0.58
C VAL A 244 -2.84 -0.23 2.05
N ASN A 245 -1.68 -0.75 2.46
CA ASN A 245 -1.32 -1.12 3.84
C ASN A 245 -2.38 -2.01 4.53
N GLN A 246 -3.03 -2.89 3.75
CA GLN A 246 -4.03 -3.83 4.24
C GLN A 246 -3.66 -5.24 3.80
N VAL A 247 -3.83 -6.19 4.71
CA VAL A 247 -3.75 -7.62 4.38
C VAL A 247 -4.94 -7.96 3.50
N LEU A 248 -4.68 -8.22 2.23
CA LEU A 248 -5.66 -8.80 1.32
C LEU A 248 -5.50 -10.32 1.29
N ASP A 249 -6.64 -11.00 1.20
CA ASP A 249 -6.69 -12.38 0.73
C ASP A 249 -6.50 -12.35 -0.80
N VAL A 250 -5.25 -12.12 -1.21
CA VAL A 250 -4.85 -12.20 -2.62
C VAL A 250 -4.85 -13.68 -2.99
N PRO A 251 -5.53 -14.10 -4.06
CA PRO A 251 -5.40 -15.47 -4.54
C PRO A 251 -3.91 -15.80 -4.70
N GLU A 252 -3.45 -16.89 -4.10
CA GLU A 252 -2.05 -17.34 -4.09
C GLU A 252 -1.49 -17.60 -5.52
N TRP A 253 -2.36 -17.52 -6.54
CA TRP A 253 -2.10 -17.83 -7.94
C TRP A 253 -2.73 -16.76 -8.85
N ASP A 254 -2.16 -15.55 -8.90
CA ASP A 254 -2.49 -14.54 -9.91
C ASP A 254 -1.18 -13.98 -10.52
N GLU A 255 -0.62 -14.68 -11.50
CA GLU A 255 0.64 -14.30 -12.16
C GLU A 255 0.59 -12.88 -12.78
N LEU A 256 -0.60 -12.45 -13.20
CA LEU A 256 -0.82 -11.09 -13.71
C LEU A 256 -0.64 -10.07 -12.58
N ALA A 257 -1.14 -10.36 -11.38
CA ALA A 257 -0.96 -9.50 -10.22
C ALA A 257 0.53 -9.35 -9.88
N ASP A 258 1.27 -10.45 -9.84
CA ASP A 258 2.72 -10.46 -9.56
C ASP A 258 3.53 -9.67 -10.61
N GLU A 259 3.22 -9.87 -11.91
CA GLU A 259 3.87 -9.14 -12.99
C GLU A 259 3.57 -7.63 -12.92
N LEU A 260 2.30 -7.29 -12.66
CA LEU A 260 1.87 -5.90 -12.51
C LEU A 260 2.52 -5.23 -11.31
N GLU A 261 2.63 -5.91 -10.17
CA GLU A 261 3.29 -5.36 -8.99
C GLU A 261 4.75 -5.01 -9.29
N ASN A 262 5.51 -5.96 -9.84
CA ASN A 262 6.92 -5.76 -10.17
C ASN A 262 7.12 -4.64 -11.21
N THR A 263 6.27 -4.62 -12.24
CA THR A 263 6.35 -3.60 -13.31
C THR A 263 5.92 -2.24 -12.79
N ALA A 264 4.85 -2.17 -11.98
CA ALA A 264 4.35 -0.93 -11.41
C ALA A 264 5.36 -0.32 -10.45
N ARG A 265 6.02 -1.11 -9.59
CA ARG A 265 7.09 -0.62 -8.72
C ARG A 265 8.23 0.05 -9.49
N SER A 266 8.58 -0.48 -10.66
CA SER A 266 9.66 0.07 -11.50
C SER A 266 9.23 1.27 -12.35
N ALA A 267 7.93 1.45 -12.57
CA ALA A 267 7.38 2.48 -13.45
C ALA A 267 6.70 3.64 -12.71
N THR A 268 6.29 3.43 -11.45
CA THR A 268 5.53 4.41 -10.67
C THR A 268 6.40 5.60 -10.33
N PRO A 269 6.00 6.82 -10.71
CA PRO A 269 6.74 8.02 -10.37
C PRO A 269 6.94 8.21 -8.86
N LEU A 270 8.15 8.59 -8.45
CA LEU A 270 8.41 8.99 -7.07
C LEU A 270 7.81 10.38 -6.80
N PRO A 271 7.20 10.63 -5.63
CA PRO A 271 6.62 11.92 -5.27
C PRO A 271 7.61 13.09 -5.35
N MET A 272 8.89 12.83 -5.08
CA MET A 272 9.94 13.84 -5.05
C MET A 272 10.36 14.33 -6.43
N THR A 273 10.19 13.51 -7.47
CA THR A 273 10.72 13.80 -8.82
C THR A 273 9.65 13.83 -9.91
N GLY A 274 8.50 13.17 -9.69
CA GLY A 274 7.52 12.92 -10.74
C GLY A 274 8.03 11.99 -11.84
N THR A 275 9.11 11.23 -11.58
CA THR A 275 9.72 10.28 -12.52
C THR A 275 9.84 8.90 -11.89
N ALA A 276 9.90 7.86 -12.74
CA ALA A 276 10.13 6.49 -12.27
C ALA A 276 11.44 6.37 -11.43
N PRO A 277 11.54 5.37 -10.54
CA PRO A 277 12.68 5.22 -9.65
C PRO A 277 13.96 4.89 -10.44
N ASP A 278 15.08 5.53 -10.09
CA ASP A 278 16.38 5.31 -10.73
C ASP A 278 17.26 4.36 -9.91
N TRP A 279 17.46 3.15 -10.45
CA TRP A 279 18.30 2.10 -9.88
C TRP A 279 19.73 2.07 -10.43
N SER A 280 20.10 2.98 -11.34
CA SER A 280 21.37 2.90 -12.10
C SER A 280 22.63 3.12 -11.24
N GLY A 281 22.49 3.65 -10.03
CA GLY A 281 23.60 4.01 -9.15
C GLY A 281 23.34 3.71 -7.67
N GLY A 282 22.66 2.60 -7.37
CA GLY A 282 22.27 2.20 -6.02
C GLY A 282 20.75 2.14 -5.87
N THR A 283 20.26 2.47 -4.68
CA THR A 283 18.82 2.59 -4.45
C THR A 283 18.28 3.89 -5.06
N PRO A 284 16.97 4.01 -5.31
CA PRO A 284 16.35 5.27 -5.72
C PRO A 284 16.67 6.43 -4.77
N ALA A 285 16.75 6.18 -3.46
CA ALA A 285 17.18 7.19 -2.48
C ALA A 285 18.60 7.71 -2.73
N ASP A 286 19.54 6.89 -3.20
CA ASP A 286 20.89 7.35 -3.56
C ASP A 286 20.85 8.34 -4.74
N ALA A 287 19.95 8.12 -5.70
CA ALA A 287 19.73 9.05 -6.80
C ALA A 287 19.16 10.39 -6.30
N LEU A 288 18.16 10.35 -5.40
CA LEU A 288 17.60 11.55 -4.78
C LEU A 288 18.64 12.32 -3.97
N ARG A 289 19.47 11.61 -3.19
CA ARG A 289 20.55 12.21 -2.40
C ARG A 289 21.57 12.92 -3.30
N ARG A 290 21.97 12.32 -4.42
CA ARG A 290 22.85 12.96 -5.42
C ARG A 290 22.21 14.20 -6.06
N ALA A 291 20.89 14.22 -6.19
CA ALA A 291 20.14 15.34 -6.74
C ALA A 291 19.83 16.45 -5.72
N GLY A 292 20.18 16.28 -4.43
CA GLY A 292 19.85 17.23 -3.38
C GLY A 292 18.35 17.29 -3.06
N LEU A 293 17.64 16.17 -3.24
CA LEU A 293 16.20 16.05 -2.99
C LEU A 293 15.93 15.27 -1.70
N THR A 294 16.65 15.62 -0.62
CA THR A 294 16.42 15.02 0.70
C THR A 294 15.21 15.63 1.39
N TYR A 295 14.69 14.98 2.43
CA TYR A 295 13.62 15.57 3.25
C TYR A 295 14.06 16.87 3.95
N LEU A 296 15.33 16.96 4.38
CA LEU A 296 15.89 18.18 4.96
C LEU A 296 15.93 19.33 3.95
N ASP A 297 16.36 19.06 2.71
CA ASP A 297 16.43 20.10 1.67
C ASP A 297 15.03 20.65 1.36
N ARG A 298 14.04 19.76 1.27
CA ARG A 298 12.64 20.11 0.96
C ARG A 298 11.91 20.80 2.10
N ALA A 299 12.32 20.61 3.34
CA ALA A 299 11.78 21.32 4.49
C ALA A 299 12.19 22.80 4.54
N ASN A 300 13.31 23.17 3.89
CA ASN A 300 13.79 24.55 3.85
C ASN A 300 13.19 25.38 2.69
N ASP A 301 12.49 24.74 1.75
CA ASP A 301 11.90 25.37 0.56
C ASP A 301 10.43 25.83 0.77
N GLN A 302 9.89 25.74 2.00
CA GLN A 302 8.55 26.19 2.40
C GLN A 302 8.59 27.40 3.33
#